data_AF-A0A966NWJ7-F1
#
_entry.id   AF-A0A966NWJ7-F1
#
_cell.length_a   1.000
_cell.length_b   1.000
_cell.length_c   1.000
_cell.angle_alpha   90.00
_cell.angle_beta   90.00
_cell.angle_gamma   90.00
#
_symmetry.space_group_name_H-M   'P 1'
#
loop_
_entity.id
_entity.type
_entity.pdbx_description
1 polymer ?
#
loop_
_entity_poly.entity_id
_entity_poly.type
_entity_poly.pdbx_seq_one_letter_code
_entity_poly.pdbx_strand_id
1 'polypeptide(L)' 'TLVNEIVTQGSPAQALLSASKGADLLVVGRRGHGGFLGLLLGSVATQVVNHATCPVVVVGIS' A
#
# COMPACT_ATOMS: atom_id res chain seq x y z
N THR A 1 -0.16 19.92 -10.15
CA THR A 1 0.17 18.95 -9.08
C THR A 1 1.53 18.36 -9.37
N LEU A 2 2.50 18.54 -8.48
CA LEU A 2 3.80 17.89 -8.61
C LEU A 2 3.63 16.43 -8.20
N VAL A 3 4.09 15.51 -9.03
CA VAL A 3 4.09 14.07 -8.75
C VAL A 3 5.55 13.64 -8.71
N ASN A 4 5.93 12.91 -7.66
CA ASN A 4 7.26 12.33 -7.54
C ASN A 4 7.12 10.80 -7.57
N GLU A 5 7.88 10.17 -8.46
CA GLU A 5 7.98 8.72 -8.53
C GLU A 5 9.21 8.26 -7.77
N ILE A 6 9.04 7.26 -6.89
CA ILE A 6 10.13 6.75 -6.05
C ILE A 6 10.18 5.23 -6.22
N VAL A 7 11.34 4.74 -6.65
CA VAL A 7 11.62 3.31 -6.73
C VAL A 7 12.64 2.98 -5.65
N THR A 8 12.28 2.05 -4.77
CA THR A 8 13.17 1.56 -3.70
C THR A 8 13.24 0.04 -3.74
N GLN A 9 14.39 -0.48 -3.31
CA GLN A 9 14.59 -1.92 -3.11
C GLN A 9 14.13 -2.32 -1.70
N GLY A 10 13.73 -3.59 -1.54
CA GLY A 10 13.37 -4.18 -0.24
C GLY A 10 11.89 -4.55 -0.10
N SER A 11 11.43 -4.65 1.15
CA SER A 11 10.05 -5.05 1.45
C SER A 11 9.05 -3.94 1.07
N PRO A 12 8.05 -4.22 0.21
CA PRO A 12 7.04 -3.23 -0.15
C PRO A 12 6.28 -2.68 1.07
N ALA A 13 5.98 -3.54 2.05
CA ALA A 13 5.29 -3.12 3.26
C ALA A 13 6.14 -2.12 4.08
N GLN A 14 7.43 -2.38 4.27
CA GLN A 14 8.31 -1.47 5.02
C GLN A 14 8.48 -0.13 4.32
N ALA A 15 8.60 -0.12 2.99
CA ALA A 15 8.68 1.10 2.20
C ALA A 15 7.41 1.95 2.37
N LEU A 16 6.23 1.34 2.24
CA LEU A 16 4.95 2.03 2.41
C LEU A 16 4.71 2.51 3.85
N LEU A 17 5.11 1.72 4.86
CA LEU A 17 5.02 2.13 6.26
C LEU A 17 5.94 3.32 6.57
N SER A 18 7.12 3.36 5.95
CA SER A 18 8.04 4.49 6.08
C SER A 18 7.47 5.73 5.39
N ALA A 19 6.92 5.58 4.18
CA ALA A 19 6.25 6.65 3.45
C ALA A 19 4.99 7.16 4.16
N SER A 20 4.33 6.31 4.98
CA SER A 20 3.18 6.73 5.79
C SER A 20 3.55 7.77 6.85
N LYS A 21 4.82 7.86 7.25
CA LYS A 21 5.29 8.83 8.24
C LYS A 21 5.32 10.22 7.60
N GLY A 22 4.35 11.05 7.97
CA GLY A 22 4.18 12.40 7.43
C GLY A 22 3.28 12.49 6.19
N ALA A 23 2.61 11.39 5.81
CA ALA A 23 1.56 11.43 4.81
C ALA A 23 0.20 11.72 5.47
N ASP A 24 -0.63 12.55 4.82
CA ASP A 24 -2.02 12.76 5.25
C ASP A 24 -2.91 11.55 4.94
N LEU A 25 -2.55 10.78 3.90
CA LEU A 25 -3.30 9.63 3.42
C LEU A 25 -2.38 8.69 2.63
N LEU A 26 -2.49 7.38 2.89
CA LEU A 26 -1.82 6.36 2.10
C LEU A 26 -2.84 5.55 1.29
N VAL A 27 -2.67 5.52 -0.03
CA VAL A 27 -3.53 4.78 -0.95
C VAL A 27 -2.79 3.56 -1.48
N VAL A 28 -3.40 2.37 -1.34
CA VAL A 28 -2.84 1.11 -1.82
C VAL A 28 -3.86 0.30 -2.62
N GLY A 29 -3.37 -0.52 -3.54
CA GLY A 29 -4.21 -1.47 -4.28
C GLY A 29 -4.62 -2.68 -3.43
N ARG A 30 -5.82 -3.21 -3.68
CA ARG A 30 -6.34 -4.43 -3.03
C ARG A 30 -5.59 -5.70 -3.48
N ARG A 31 -5.17 -5.74 -4.75
CA ARG A 31 -4.59 -6.92 -5.44
C ARG A 31 -3.48 -6.48 -6.40
N GLY A 32 -2.45 -7.32 -6.57
CA GLY A 32 -1.44 -7.18 -7.62
C GLY A 32 -1.80 -7.95 -8.90
N HIS A 33 -1.09 -7.70 -10.00
CA HIS A 33 -1.30 -8.31 -11.33
C HIS A 33 -1.13 -9.86 -11.38
N GLY A 34 -0.81 -10.54 -10.27
CA GLY A 34 -0.36 -11.94 -10.23
C GLY A 34 -1.33 -12.98 -9.65
N GLY A 35 -2.64 -12.73 -9.58
CA GLY A 35 -3.62 -13.83 -9.44
C GLY A 35 -3.73 -14.53 -8.08
N PHE A 36 -3.91 -13.81 -6.97
CA PHE A 36 -4.48 -14.39 -5.74
C PHE A 36 -6.00 -14.29 -5.77
N LEU A 37 -6.63 -15.14 -6.59
CA LEU A 37 -8.08 -15.36 -6.58
C LEU A 37 -8.45 -16.01 -5.24
N GLY A 38 -8.95 -15.21 -4.29
CA GLY A 38 -9.50 -15.72 -3.03
C GLY A 38 -9.15 -14.92 -1.77
N LEU A 39 -8.19 -13.99 -1.84
CA LEU A 39 -7.89 -13.11 -0.70
C LEU A 39 -8.59 -11.76 -0.84
N LEU A 40 -9.38 -11.38 0.17
CA LEU A 40 -10.06 -10.08 0.23
C LEU A 40 -9.06 -8.91 0.25
N LEU A 41 -7.87 -9.12 0.81
CA LEU A 41 -6.76 -8.17 0.88
C LEU A 41 -5.43 -8.88 0.57
N GLY A 42 -4.57 -8.27 -0.25
CA GLY A 42 -3.19 -8.75 -0.47
C GLY A 42 -2.30 -8.57 0.77
N SER A 43 -1.23 -9.37 0.88
CA SER A 43 -0.32 -9.39 2.04
C SER A 43 0.28 -8.02 2.40
N VAL A 44 0.59 -7.20 1.40
CA VAL A 44 1.11 -5.84 1.59
C VAL A 44 0.02 -4.91 2.13
N ALA A 45 -1.18 -4.94 1.52
CA ALA A 45 -2.30 -4.11 1.96
C ALA A 45 -2.68 -4.43 3.41
N THR A 46 -2.71 -5.71 3.79
CA THR A 46 -2.97 -6.15 5.17
C THR A 46 -1.93 -5.58 6.15
N GLN A 47 -0.64 -5.69 5.83
CA GLN A 47 0.42 -5.15 6.71
C GLN A 47 0.32 -3.63 6.85
N VAL A 48 0.06 -2.93 5.75
CA VAL A 48 -0.03 -1.46 5.75
C VAL A 48 -1.25 -1.00 6.55
N VAL A 49 -2.42 -1.59 6.34
CA VAL A 49 -3.65 -1.25 7.09
C VAL A 49 -3.45 -1.43 8.60
N ASN A 50 -2.72 -2.46 9.02
CA ASN A 50 -2.51 -2.75 10.44
C ASN A 50 -1.45 -1.87 11.12
N HIS A 51 -0.53 -1.26 10.36
CA HIS A 51 0.67 -0.65 10.94
C HIS A 51 0.99 0.77 10.44
N ALA A 52 0.27 1.29 9.45
CA ALA A 52 0.51 2.64 8.95
C ALA A 52 0.23 3.69 10.02
N THR A 53 1.03 4.77 9.99
CA THR A 53 0.87 5.90 10.92
C THR A 53 -0.11 6.96 10.44
N CYS A 54 -0.77 6.72 9.31
CA CYS A 54 -1.76 7.62 8.69
C CYS A 54 -2.98 6.81 8.21
N PRO A 55 -4.12 7.46 7.92
CA PRO A 55 -5.27 6.81 7.32
C PRO A 55 -4.90 6.06 6.03
N VAL A 56 -5.47 4.87 5.84
CA VAL A 56 -5.20 4.00 4.67
C VAL A 56 -6.48 3.79 3.86
N VAL A 57 -6.40 4.02 2.56
CA VAL A 57 -7.47 3.68 1.60
C VAL A 57 -7.02 2.52 0.74
N VAL A 58 -7.84 1.46 0.72
CA VAL A 58 -7.61 0.28 -0.14
C VAL A 58 -8.55 0.32 -1.34
N VAL A 59 -7.97 0.46 -2.53
CA VAL A 59 -8.72 0.53 -3.79
C VAL A 59 -8.65 -0.81 -4.51
N GLY A 60 -9.81 -1.41 -4.81
CA GLY A 60 -9.90 -2.58 -5.67
C GLY A 60 -10.38 -2.19 -7.05
N ILE A 61 -9.90 -2.90 -8.08
CA ILE A 61 -10.59 -2.93 -9.37
C ILE A 61 -11.68 -4.00 -9.29
N SER A 62 -12.88 -3.65 -9.75
CA SER A 62 -13.97 -4.58 -10.06
C SER A 62 -13.84 -5.06 -11.49
#